data_AF-A0AAU6FAP6-F1
#
_entry.id   AF-A0AAU6FAP6-F1
#
_cell.length_a   1.000
_cell.length_b   1.000
_cell.length_c   1.000
_cell.angle_alpha   90.00
_cell.angle_beta   90.00
_cell.angle_gamma   90.00
#
_symmetry.space_group_name_H-M   'P 1'
#
loop_
_entity.id
_entity.type
_entity.pdbx_description
1 polymer ?
#
loop_
_entity_poly.entity_id
_entity_poly.type
_entity_poly.pdbx_seq_one_letter_code
_entity_poly.pdbx_strand_id
1 'polypeptide(L)'
;MPPSATAPPHGAPVPPARPGPGGPRLVPLTPDEWPPSLRTVLDSSRKDGPGRNNLFGTLAHHLPLAEAWLALARVLTHDGTLGARDRELVVLRTAHLLGCDFVHARHIGQARLAGLDTAETTATALPLDAHPWAPDDLALLRTTDALAAHADVPDAVWQQLTERMRPDQLVELLVLAGQSAMMCMTLRTLRTPADAPSGQPEATGREVFEVRIERDLCCSSGQCVSTAPESFEQSDVDGLVTLRPDHLTRSRPADLQLAAELCPSGAITLTTVQQQ
;
A
#
# COMPACT_ATOMS: atom_id res chain seq x y z
N MET A 1 -33.25 -34.83 18.80
CA MET A 1 -32.08 -34.02 18.41
C MET A 1 -32.58 -32.60 18.20
N PRO A 2 -32.03 -31.57 18.87
CA PRO A 2 -32.40 -30.21 18.55
C PRO A 2 -31.83 -29.85 17.17
N PRO A 3 -32.50 -28.98 16.40
CA PRO A 3 -31.99 -28.54 15.11
C PRO A 3 -30.71 -27.73 15.31
N SER A 4 -29.70 -28.05 14.49
CA SER A 4 -28.44 -27.31 14.41
C SER A 4 -28.74 -25.85 14.04
N ALA A 5 -28.42 -24.92 14.93
CA ALA A 5 -28.50 -23.51 14.65
C ALA A 5 -27.33 -23.15 13.73
N THR A 6 -27.63 -22.96 12.43
CA THR A 6 -26.71 -22.32 11.50
C THR A 6 -26.44 -20.90 12.00
N ALA A 7 -25.18 -20.64 12.38
CA ALA A 7 -24.71 -19.29 12.67
C ALA A 7 -24.98 -18.40 11.45
N PRO A 8 -25.36 -17.12 11.63
CA PRO A 8 -25.56 -16.21 10.52
C PRO A 8 -24.23 -16.06 9.76
N PRO A 9 -24.24 -15.82 8.43
CA PRO A 9 -23.02 -15.49 7.71
C PRO A 9 -22.45 -14.21 8.31
N HIS A 10 -21.35 -14.35 9.06
CA HIS A 10 -20.64 -13.19 9.61
C HIS A 10 -20.10 -12.41 8.42
N GLY A 11 -20.58 -11.17 8.26
CA GLY A 11 -20.18 -10.29 7.17
C GLY A 11 -18.67 -10.10 7.14
N ALA A 12 -18.13 -9.87 5.93
CA ALA A 12 -16.70 -9.65 5.74
C ALA A 12 -16.18 -8.56 6.69
N PRO A 13 -14.97 -8.73 7.26
CA PRO A 13 -14.37 -7.73 8.14
C PRO A 13 -14.33 -6.37 7.44
N VAL A 14 -14.96 -5.36 8.06
CA VAL A 14 -14.96 -3.99 7.55
C VAL A 14 -13.61 -3.35 7.89
N PRO A 15 -12.89 -2.77 6.91
CA PRO A 15 -11.63 -2.10 7.17
C PRO A 15 -11.79 -1.02 8.25
N PRO A 16 -10.86 -0.93 9.22
CA PRO A 16 -10.92 0.11 10.23
C PRO A 16 -10.73 1.48 9.58
N ALA A 17 -11.41 2.49 10.12
CA ALA A 17 -11.28 3.87 9.66
C ALA A 17 -9.80 4.30 9.56
N ARG A 18 -9.49 5.16 8.59
CA ARG A 18 -8.14 5.73 8.45
C ARG A 18 -7.73 6.45 9.74
N PRO A 19 -6.45 6.40 10.13
CA PRO A 19 -5.96 7.14 11.30
C PRO A 19 -6.33 8.63 11.17
N GLY A 20 -6.85 9.23 12.26
CA GLY A 20 -7.22 10.64 12.29
C GLY A 20 -6.03 11.58 12.06
N PRO A 21 -6.29 12.85 11.68
CA PRO A 21 -5.26 13.81 11.28
C PRO A 21 -4.26 14.05 12.42
N GLY A 22 -2.98 13.84 12.13
CA GLY A 22 -1.87 14.06 13.06
C GLY A 22 -0.58 13.45 12.53
N GLY A 23 0.57 14.04 12.87
CA GLY A 23 1.88 13.53 12.48
C GLY A 23 2.21 12.16 13.10
N PRO A 24 3.40 11.61 12.78
CA PRO A 24 3.87 10.34 13.34
C PRO A 24 3.80 10.36 14.86
N ARG A 25 3.26 9.29 15.49
CA ARG A 25 3.30 9.13 16.95
C ARG A 25 4.69 8.76 17.44
N LEU A 26 5.47 8.11 16.57
CA LEU A 26 6.89 7.88 16.71
C LEU A 26 7.55 8.33 15.41
N VAL A 27 8.43 9.33 15.48
CA VAL A 27 9.16 9.82 14.31
C VAL A 27 10.17 8.75 13.88
N PRO A 28 10.15 8.26 12.63
CA PRO A 28 11.17 7.33 12.15
C PRO A 28 12.56 7.95 12.23
N LEU A 29 13.55 7.18 12.68
CA LEU A 29 14.95 7.60 12.60
C LEU A 29 15.37 7.75 11.13
N THR A 30 16.10 8.82 10.83
CA THR A 30 16.71 9.02 9.50
C THR A 30 17.87 8.05 9.27
N PRO A 31 18.27 7.76 8.02
CA PRO A 31 19.37 6.81 7.73
C PRO A 31 20.68 7.09 8.49
N ASP A 32 21.00 8.36 8.74
CA ASP A 32 22.20 8.76 9.48
C ASP A 32 22.11 8.43 10.98
N GLU A 33 20.90 8.35 11.52
CA GLU A 33 20.61 8.00 12.92
C GLU A 33 20.53 6.49 13.15
N TRP A 34 20.51 5.67 12.09
CA TRP A 34 20.40 4.21 12.24
C TRP A 34 21.65 3.61 12.93
N PRO A 35 21.48 2.55 13.74
CA PRO A 35 22.62 1.80 14.23
C PRO A 35 23.48 1.24 13.08
N PRO A 36 24.83 1.21 13.21
CA PRO A 36 25.71 0.71 12.15
C PRO A 36 25.41 -0.72 11.68
N SER A 37 24.98 -1.61 12.58
CA SER A 37 24.60 -2.98 12.23
C SER A 37 23.37 -3.00 11.31
N LEU A 38 22.35 -2.19 11.61
CA LEU A 38 21.15 -2.07 10.78
C LEU A 38 21.48 -1.51 9.39
N ARG A 39 22.31 -0.45 9.31
CA ARG A 39 22.79 0.06 8.01
C ARG A 39 23.45 -1.02 7.16
N THR A 40 24.32 -1.82 7.78
CA THR A 40 25.03 -2.92 7.10
C THR A 40 24.07 -3.98 6.56
N VAL A 41 23.10 -4.40 7.37
CA VAL A 41 22.08 -5.38 6.95
C VAL A 41 21.25 -4.85 5.78
N LEU A 42 20.87 -3.57 5.81
CA LEU A 42 20.03 -2.96 4.79
C LEU A 42 20.80 -2.64 3.50
N ASP A 43 22.06 -2.24 3.58
CA ASP A 43 22.92 -2.06 2.41
C ASP A 43 23.15 -3.37 1.66
N SER A 44 23.23 -4.50 2.38
CA SER A 44 23.28 -5.83 1.76
C SER A 44 21.96 -6.27 1.12
N SER A 45 20.85 -5.62 1.48
CA SER A 45 19.47 -5.92 1.05
C SER A 45 18.95 -4.94 -0.02
N ARG A 46 19.83 -4.16 -0.66
CA ARG A 46 19.50 -3.18 -1.72
C ARG A 46 18.73 -3.75 -2.93
N LYS A 47 18.64 -5.08 -3.06
CA LYS A 47 17.87 -5.76 -4.11
C LYS A 47 16.37 -5.47 -4.07
N ASP A 48 15.85 -5.05 -2.92
CA ASP A 48 14.41 -4.88 -2.75
C ASP A 48 13.89 -3.50 -3.12
N GLY A 49 14.77 -2.65 -3.63
CA GLY A 49 14.48 -1.32 -4.09
C GLY A 49 14.38 -0.26 -2.98
N PRO A 50 14.46 1.02 -3.37
CA PRO A 50 14.33 2.18 -2.48
C PRO A 50 12.93 2.27 -1.82
N GLY A 51 12.77 3.21 -0.88
CA GLY A 51 11.48 3.47 -0.20
C GLY A 51 11.18 2.50 0.94
N ARG A 52 12.12 2.38 1.89
CA ARG A 52 11.93 1.66 3.16
C ARG A 52 12.46 2.43 4.37
N ASN A 53 12.83 3.69 4.17
CA ASN A 53 13.54 4.46 5.19
C ASN A 53 12.66 4.66 6.42
N ASN A 54 11.36 4.93 6.22
CA ASN A 54 10.44 5.13 7.33
C ASN A 54 10.07 3.83 8.04
N LEU A 55 10.01 2.69 7.32
CA LEU A 55 9.84 1.37 7.95
C LEU A 55 11.04 1.06 8.86
N PHE A 56 12.24 1.14 8.32
CA PHE A 56 13.45 0.82 9.08
C PHE A 56 13.76 1.85 10.16
N GLY A 57 13.54 3.13 9.88
CA GLY A 57 13.63 4.20 10.87
C GLY A 57 12.67 4.02 12.03
N THR A 58 11.47 3.47 11.78
CA THR A 58 10.53 3.12 12.86
C THR A 58 11.06 1.96 13.70
N LEU A 59 11.54 0.88 13.05
CA LEU A 59 12.06 -0.30 13.75
C LEU A 59 13.40 -0.05 14.45
N ALA A 60 14.21 0.90 13.96
CA ALA A 60 15.52 1.25 14.49
C ALA A 60 15.48 1.77 15.94
N HIS A 61 14.31 2.22 16.42
CA HIS A 61 14.06 2.51 17.82
C HIS A 61 14.21 1.27 18.74
N HIS A 62 14.19 0.06 18.19
CA HIS A 62 14.42 -1.19 18.92
C HIS A 62 15.26 -2.19 18.08
N LEU A 63 16.58 -1.98 18.03
CA LEU A 63 17.48 -2.74 17.16
C LEU A 63 17.35 -4.28 17.23
N PRO A 64 17.35 -4.96 18.40
CA PRO A 64 17.22 -6.42 18.43
C PRO A 64 15.91 -6.94 17.81
N LEU A 65 14.83 -6.16 17.91
CA LEU A 65 13.54 -6.49 17.32
C LEU A 65 13.56 -6.26 15.81
N ALA A 66 14.22 -5.18 15.36
CA ALA A 66 14.40 -4.90 13.94
C ALA A 66 15.18 -6.02 13.23
N GLU A 67 16.27 -6.50 13.85
CA GLU A 67 17.09 -7.59 13.32
C GLU A 67 16.30 -8.91 13.24
N ALA A 68 15.57 -9.27 14.31
CA ALA A 68 14.72 -10.46 14.32
C ALA A 68 13.59 -10.38 13.28
N TRP A 69 12.95 -9.22 13.15
CA TRP A 69 11.93 -8.99 12.15
C TRP A 69 12.47 -9.10 10.72
N LEU A 70 13.64 -8.52 10.45
CA LEU A 70 14.32 -8.60 9.15
C LEU A 70 14.66 -10.04 8.77
N ALA A 71 15.14 -10.84 9.73
CA ALA A 71 15.43 -12.26 9.50
C ALA A 71 14.16 -13.03 9.09
N LEU A 72 13.04 -12.82 9.79
CA LEU A 72 11.75 -13.42 9.42
C LEU A 72 11.25 -12.91 8.07
N ALA A 73 11.30 -11.60 7.83
CA ALA A 73 10.87 -11.00 6.59
C ALA A 73 11.65 -11.54 5.39
N ARG A 74 12.97 -11.77 5.54
CA ARG A 74 13.80 -12.40 4.50
C ARG A 74 13.30 -13.79 4.12
N VAL A 75 12.97 -14.62 5.11
CA VAL A 75 12.38 -15.95 4.84
C VAL A 75 11.09 -15.80 4.06
N LEU A 76 10.15 -14.98 4.53
CA LEU A 76 8.84 -14.80 3.88
C LEU A 76 8.92 -14.15 2.48
N THR A 77 10.03 -13.51 2.14
CA THR A 77 10.16 -12.77 0.86
C THR A 77 11.12 -13.38 -0.15
N HIS A 78 12.12 -14.14 0.29
CA HIS A 78 13.21 -14.61 -0.58
C HIS A 78 13.50 -16.10 -0.44
N ASP A 79 13.53 -16.63 0.78
CA ASP A 79 13.92 -18.02 1.04
C ASP A 79 12.71 -18.94 1.27
N GLY A 80 11.51 -18.40 1.11
CA GLY A 80 10.24 -19.07 1.36
C GLY A 80 9.84 -20.06 0.26
N THR A 81 8.81 -20.81 0.56
CA THR A 81 8.22 -21.86 -0.27
C THR A 81 6.89 -21.45 -0.88
N LEU A 82 6.29 -20.35 -0.41
CA LEU A 82 5.08 -19.78 -0.97
C LEU A 82 5.40 -19.05 -2.27
N GLY A 83 4.56 -19.23 -3.30
CA GLY A 83 4.71 -18.54 -4.57
C GLY A 83 4.62 -17.01 -4.41
N ALA A 84 5.35 -16.26 -5.23
CA ALA A 84 5.33 -14.79 -5.16
C ALA A 84 3.91 -14.22 -5.34
N ARG A 85 3.11 -14.79 -6.25
CA ARG A 85 1.71 -14.38 -6.45
C ARG A 85 0.86 -14.61 -5.19
N ASP A 86 0.90 -15.83 -4.65
CA ASP A 86 0.18 -16.21 -3.44
C ASP A 86 0.54 -15.30 -2.25
N ARG A 87 1.84 -15.01 -2.09
CA ARG A 87 2.34 -14.09 -1.07
C ARG A 87 1.72 -12.70 -1.20
N GLU A 88 1.76 -12.11 -2.39
CA GLU A 88 1.28 -10.74 -2.59
C GLU A 88 -0.25 -10.62 -2.47
N LEU A 89 -1.01 -11.65 -2.84
CA LEU A 89 -2.46 -11.70 -2.59
C LEU A 89 -2.77 -11.60 -1.08
N VAL A 90 -2.09 -12.41 -0.27
CA VAL A 90 -2.26 -12.44 1.19
C VAL A 90 -1.87 -11.11 1.81
N VAL A 91 -0.74 -10.52 1.39
CA VAL A 91 -0.25 -9.24 1.92
C VAL A 91 -1.20 -8.10 1.56
N LEU A 92 -1.58 -7.97 0.28
CA LEU A 92 -2.48 -6.90 -0.17
C LEU A 92 -3.85 -7.01 0.51
N ARG A 93 -4.39 -8.23 0.62
CA ARG A 93 -5.68 -8.43 1.29
C ARG A 93 -5.59 -8.12 2.77
N THR A 94 -4.54 -8.59 3.46
CA THR A 94 -4.30 -8.26 4.88
C THR A 94 -4.20 -6.74 5.09
N ALA A 95 -3.45 -6.04 4.22
CA ALA A 95 -3.31 -4.60 4.28
C ALA A 95 -4.65 -3.89 4.09
N HIS A 96 -5.49 -4.35 3.16
CA HIS A 96 -6.85 -3.82 2.97
C HIS A 96 -7.71 -4.02 4.22
N LEU A 97 -7.78 -5.24 4.76
CA LEU A 97 -8.60 -5.58 5.93
C LEU A 97 -8.22 -4.77 7.17
N LEU A 98 -6.94 -4.39 7.29
CA LEU A 98 -6.44 -3.55 8.38
C LEU A 98 -6.33 -2.07 7.99
N GLY A 99 -6.71 -1.68 6.77
CA GLY A 99 -6.62 -0.32 6.24
C GLY A 99 -5.20 0.24 6.17
N CYS A 100 -4.17 -0.58 6.01
CA CYS A 100 -2.79 -0.14 6.02
C CYS A 100 -2.32 0.35 4.64
N ASP A 101 -2.51 1.64 4.38
CA ASP A 101 -2.07 2.28 3.14
C ASP A 101 -0.54 2.14 2.91
N PHE A 102 0.27 2.15 3.97
CA PHE A 102 1.73 1.97 3.88
C PHE A 102 2.10 0.61 3.25
N VAL A 103 1.58 -0.48 3.82
CA VAL A 103 1.89 -1.84 3.35
C VAL A 103 1.31 -2.04 1.95
N HIS A 104 0.08 -1.60 1.73
CA HIS A 104 -0.55 -1.69 0.41
C HIS A 104 0.28 -1.00 -0.68
N ALA A 105 0.69 0.26 -0.46
CA ALA A 105 1.51 1.02 -1.40
C ALA A 105 2.86 0.33 -1.68
N ARG A 106 3.47 -0.29 -0.67
CA ARG A 106 4.77 -0.96 -0.83
C ARG A 106 4.68 -2.26 -1.64
N HIS A 107 3.55 -2.96 -1.52
CA HIS A 107 3.34 -4.28 -2.10
C HIS A 107 2.67 -4.24 -3.48
N ILE A 108 2.03 -3.14 -3.87
CA ILE A 108 1.36 -3.04 -5.18
C ILE A 108 2.32 -3.30 -6.36
N GLY A 109 3.55 -2.77 -6.28
CA GLY A 109 4.58 -2.99 -7.30
C GLY A 109 5.09 -4.43 -7.30
N GLN A 110 5.22 -5.04 -6.12
CA GLN A 110 5.66 -6.43 -5.98
C GLN A 110 4.59 -7.40 -6.49
N ALA A 111 3.31 -7.13 -6.21
CA ALA A 111 2.19 -7.86 -6.74
C ALA A 111 2.18 -7.89 -8.27
N ARG A 112 2.41 -6.73 -8.91
CA ARG A 112 2.53 -6.63 -10.37
C ARG A 112 3.70 -7.44 -10.91
N LEU A 113 4.86 -7.36 -10.27
CA LEU A 113 6.03 -8.18 -10.64
C LEU A 113 5.78 -9.69 -10.45
N ALA A 114 4.93 -10.05 -9.48
CA ALA A 114 4.49 -11.42 -9.24
C ALA A 114 3.39 -11.90 -10.19
N GLY A 115 2.98 -11.05 -11.15
CA GLY A 115 2.01 -11.40 -12.18
C GLY A 115 0.56 -11.09 -11.84
N LEU A 116 0.27 -10.30 -10.79
CA LEU A 116 -1.07 -9.73 -10.60
C LEU A 116 -1.29 -8.55 -11.54
N ASP A 117 -2.41 -8.56 -12.26
CA ASP A 117 -2.75 -7.42 -13.11
C ASP A 117 -3.36 -6.23 -12.31
N THR A 118 -3.68 -5.14 -13.01
CA THR A 118 -4.24 -3.94 -12.37
C THR A 118 -5.66 -4.19 -11.81
N ALA A 119 -6.45 -5.04 -12.47
CA ALA A 119 -7.80 -5.36 -12.01
C ALA A 119 -7.74 -6.24 -10.75
N GLU A 120 -6.87 -7.25 -10.74
CA GLU A 120 -6.65 -8.14 -9.59
C GLU A 120 -6.12 -7.35 -8.39
N THR A 121 -5.07 -6.55 -8.57
CA THR A 121 -4.53 -5.73 -7.48
C THR A 121 -5.58 -4.79 -6.89
N THR A 122 -6.42 -4.16 -7.73
CA THR A 122 -7.55 -3.34 -7.27
C THR A 122 -8.61 -4.18 -6.54
N ALA A 123 -8.93 -5.36 -7.07
CA ALA A 123 -9.95 -6.24 -6.51
C ALA A 123 -9.59 -6.81 -5.13
N THR A 124 -8.31 -6.87 -4.76
CA THR A 124 -7.90 -7.26 -3.40
C THR A 124 -8.49 -6.35 -2.31
N ALA A 125 -8.88 -5.12 -2.67
CA ALA A 125 -9.51 -4.14 -1.80
C ALA A 125 -11.05 -4.05 -1.92
N LEU A 126 -11.69 -5.01 -2.59
CA LEU A 126 -13.13 -5.06 -2.83
C LEU A 126 -13.76 -6.31 -2.18
N PRO A 127 -15.10 -6.41 -2.12
CA PRO A 127 -15.77 -7.69 -1.85
C PRO A 127 -15.24 -8.80 -2.77
N LEU A 128 -15.07 -10.02 -2.24
CA LEU A 128 -14.41 -11.11 -2.98
C LEU A 128 -15.19 -11.56 -4.23
N ASP A 129 -16.48 -11.28 -4.31
CA ASP A 129 -17.35 -11.54 -5.47
C ASP A 129 -17.31 -10.43 -6.53
N ALA A 130 -16.62 -9.32 -6.28
CA ALA A 130 -16.45 -8.23 -7.24
C ALA A 130 -15.45 -8.56 -8.37
N HIS A 131 -14.75 -9.69 -8.28
CA HIS A 131 -13.80 -10.16 -9.29
C HIS A 131 -13.86 -11.69 -9.43
N PRO A 132 -13.80 -12.25 -10.65
CA PRO A 132 -13.86 -13.69 -10.88
C PRO A 132 -12.50 -14.36 -10.61
N TRP A 133 -12.10 -14.43 -9.33
CA TRP A 133 -10.85 -15.04 -8.90
C TRP A 133 -10.73 -16.50 -9.35
N ALA A 134 -9.52 -16.91 -9.72
CA ALA A 134 -9.19 -18.33 -9.84
C ALA A 134 -9.47 -19.03 -8.49
N PRO A 135 -9.90 -20.31 -8.48
CA PRO A 135 -10.24 -21.02 -7.24
C PRO A 135 -9.12 -20.97 -6.18
N ASP A 136 -7.88 -21.12 -6.62
CA ASP A 136 -6.69 -21.13 -5.76
C ASP A 136 -6.41 -19.76 -5.12
N ASP A 137 -6.60 -18.67 -5.88
CA ASP A 137 -6.46 -17.30 -5.41
C ASP A 137 -7.59 -16.95 -4.44
N LEU A 138 -8.82 -17.35 -4.77
CA LEU A 138 -9.99 -17.14 -3.91
C LEU A 138 -9.83 -17.84 -2.56
N ALA A 139 -9.23 -19.03 -2.52
CA ALA A 139 -8.95 -19.75 -1.28
C ALA A 139 -7.97 -18.96 -0.38
N LEU A 140 -6.94 -18.34 -0.94
CA LEU A 140 -6.01 -17.47 -0.18
C LEU A 140 -6.70 -16.24 0.39
N LEU A 141 -7.53 -15.58 -0.43
CA LEU A 141 -8.26 -14.39 -0.03
C LEU A 141 -9.27 -14.70 1.08
N ARG A 142 -10.02 -15.81 0.95
CA ARG A 142 -10.93 -16.31 2.00
C ARG A 142 -10.20 -16.68 3.28
N THR A 143 -9.03 -17.30 3.15
CA THR A 143 -8.18 -17.63 4.30
C THR A 143 -7.76 -16.36 5.03
N THR A 144 -7.35 -15.34 4.28
CA THR A 144 -6.95 -14.04 4.83
C THR A 144 -8.11 -13.34 5.54
N ASP A 145 -9.31 -13.35 4.94
CA ASP A 145 -10.53 -12.80 5.54
C ASP A 145 -10.90 -13.52 6.84
N ALA A 146 -10.87 -14.87 6.83
CA ALA A 146 -11.19 -15.69 7.99
C ALA A 146 -10.20 -15.48 9.14
N LEU A 147 -8.89 -15.45 8.85
CA LEU A 147 -7.86 -15.17 9.84
C LEU A 147 -8.04 -13.78 10.48
N ALA A 148 -8.35 -12.76 9.68
CA ALA A 148 -8.56 -11.41 10.19
C ALA A 148 -9.83 -11.31 11.07
N ALA A 149 -10.90 -12.03 10.69
CA ALA A 149 -12.18 -11.97 11.40
C ALA A 149 -12.23 -12.87 12.65
N HIS A 150 -11.56 -14.02 12.61
CA HIS A 150 -11.80 -15.12 13.55
C HIS A 150 -10.52 -15.72 14.15
N ALA A 151 -9.34 -15.29 13.69
CA ALA A 151 -8.06 -15.91 14.04
C ALA A 151 -8.01 -17.43 13.75
N ASP A 152 -8.89 -17.90 12.86
CA ASP A 152 -9.04 -19.31 12.49
C ASP A 152 -9.64 -19.42 11.08
N VAL A 153 -9.48 -20.59 10.45
CA VAL A 153 -9.92 -20.86 9.08
C VAL A 153 -10.96 -21.98 9.10
N PRO A 154 -12.16 -21.79 8.52
CA PRO A 154 -13.15 -22.86 8.44
C PRO A 154 -12.63 -24.10 7.72
N ASP A 155 -12.99 -25.30 8.21
CA ASP A 155 -12.56 -26.60 7.66
C ASP A 155 -12.71 -26.71 6.12
N ALA A 156 -13.79 -26.16 5.57
CA ALA A 156 -14.03 -26.17 4.13
C ALA A 156 -12.99 -25.38 3.33
N VAL A 157 -12.50 -24.25 3.86
CA VAL A 157 -11.43 -23.45 3.24
C VAL A 157 -10.08 -24.13 3.47
N TRP A 158 -9.87 -24.69 4.67
CA TRP A 158 -8.66 -25.43 5.00
C TRP A 158 -8.46 -26.64 4.06
N GLN A 159 -9.51 -27.42 3.80
CA GLN A 159 -9.46 -28.54 2.86
C GLN A 159 -8.98 -28.11 1.46
N GLN A 160 -9.51 -27.01 0.93
CA GLN A 160 -9.09 -26.47 -0.38
C GLN A 160 -7.60 -26.09 -0.41
N LEU A 161 -7.07 -25.51 0.68
CA LEU A 161 -5.64 -25.22 0.78
C LEU A 161 -4.81 -26.51 0.76
N THR A 162 -5.22 -27.51 1.55
CA THR A 162 -4.46 -28.76 1.70
C THR A 162 -4.44 -29.64 0.45
N GLU A 163 -5.36 -29.43 -0.49
CA GLU A 163 -5.37 -30.12 -1.79
C GLU A 163 -4.22 -29.65 -2.70
N ARG A 164 -3.72 -28.43 -2.52
CA ARG A 164 -2.69 -27.82 -3.40
C ARG A 164 -1.40 -27.40 -2.70
N MET A 165 -1.44 -27.21 -1.37
CA MET A 165 -0.31 -26.73 -0.59
C MET A 165 0.32 -27.83 0.24
N ARG A 166 1.65 -27.83 0.27
CA ARG A 166 2.41 -28.68 1.18
C ARG A 166 2.37 -28.12 2.62
N PRO A 167 2.66 -28.94 3.64
CA PRO A 167 2.68 -28.49 5.04
C PRO A 167 3.58 -27.29 5.33
N ASP A 168 4.74 -27.18 4.68
CA ASP A 168 5.66 -26.04 4.81
C ASP A 168 5.02 -24.73 4.30
N GLN A 169 4.32 -24.79 3.16
CA GLN A 169 3.62 -23.65 2.58
C GLN A 169 2.41 -23.21 3.41
N LEU A 170 1.68 -24.17 4.01
CA LEU A 170 0.56 -23.87 4.91
C LEU A 170 1.03 -23.10 6.15
N VAL A 171 2.13 -23.54 6.77
CA VAL A 171 2.72 -22.81 7.91
C VAL A 171 3.18 -21.43 7.48
N GLU A 172 3.87 -21.33 6.35
CA GLU A 172 4.36 -20.06 5.82
C GLU A 172 3.23 -19.07 5.50
N LEU A 173 2.12 -19.53 4.93
CA LEU A 173 0.92 -18.74 4.67
C LEU A 173 0.36 -18.10 5.95
N LEU A 174 0.23 -18.88 7.03
CA LEU A 174 -0.28 -18.39 8.31
C LEU A 174 0.69 -17.39 8.95
N VAL A 175 1.99 -17.69 8.92
CA VAL A 175 3.03 -16.80 9.45
C VAL A 175 3.09 -15.49 8.65
N LEU A 176 2.95 -15.55 7.31
CA LEU A 176 2.90 -14.37 6.44
C LEU A 176 1.71 -13.48 6.77
N ALA A 177 0.51 -14.05 6.90
CA ALA A 177 -0.69 -13.29 7.27
C ALA A 177 -0.52 -12.61 8.64
N GLY A 178 -0.03 -13.35 9.64
CA GLY A 178 0.23 -12.81 10.98
C GLY A 178 1.32 -11.73 11.00
N GLN A 179 2.42 -11.94 10.28
CA GLN A 179 3.52 -10.96 10.17
C GLN A 179 3.05 -9.68 9.47
N SER A 180 2.27 -9.82 8.40
CA SER A 180 1.68 -8.69 7.66
C SER A 180 0.72 -7.92 8.55
N ALA A 181 -0.12 -8.63 9.31
CA ALA A 181 -1.07 -8.02 10.24
C ALA A 181 -0.36 -7.25 11.37
N MET A 182 0.65 -7.87 11.99
CA MET A 182 1.49 -7.25 13.02
C MET A 182 2.13 -5.96 12.50
N MET A 183 2.67 -5.98 11.28
CA MET A 183 3.29 -4.79 10.69
C MET A 183 2.25 -3.71 10.36
N CYS A 184 1.10 -4.09 9.80
CA CYS A 184 -0.01 -3.17 9.55
C CYS A 184 -0.46 -2.47 10.83
N MET A 185 -0.65 -3.22 11.92
CA MET A 185 -1.03 -2.67 13.23
C MET A 185 0.03 -1.73 13.77
N THR A 186 1.32 -2.12 13.69
CA THR A 186 2.45 -1.31 14.16
C THR A 186 2.52 0.03 13.41
N LEU A 187 2.59 -0.01 12.09
CA LEU A 187 2.75 1.20 11.26
C LEU A 187 1.54 2.13 11.36
N ARG A 188 0.32 1.58 11.39
CA ARG A 188 -0.89 2.39 11.58
C ARG A 188 -0.94 3.02 12.96
N THR A 189 -0.59 2.26 14.00
CA THR A 189 -0.61 2.76 15.38
C THR A 189 0.42 3.85 15.57
N LEU A 190 1.63 3.66 15.02
CA LEU A 190 2.71 4.64 15.09
C LEU A 190 2.53 5.79 14.10
N ARG A 191 1.57 5.68 13.16
CA ARG A 191 1.36 6.62 12.06
C ARG A 191 2.64 6.85 11.25
N THR A 192 3.33 5.75 10.96
CA THR A 192 4.56 5.78 10.18
C THR A 192 4.24 6.31 8.78
N PRO A 193 4.90 7.40 8.33
CA PRO A 193 4.66 7.96 7.01
C PRO A 193 5.18 7.00 5.94
N ALA A 194 4.42 6.83 4.85
CA ALA A 194 4.94 6.14 3.67
C ALA A 194 6.22 6.82 3.17
N ASP A 195 7.16 6.03 2.68
CA ASP A 195 8.33 6.60 2.01
C ASP A 195 7.89 7.34 0.74
N ALA A 196 8.54 8.47 0.45
CA ALA A 196 8.35 9.14 -0.82
C ALA A 196 8.70 8.16 -1.96
N PRO A 197 7.94 8.14 -3.07
CA PRO A 197 8.32 7.36 -4.23
C PRO A 197 9.76 7.70 -4.61
N SER A 198 10.57 6.65 -4.72
CA SER A 198 12.00 6.75 -4.86
C SER A 198 12.40 7.49 -6.14
N GLY A 199 12.88 8.72 -5.97
CA GLY A 199 13.33 9.55 -7.08
C GLY A 199 13.53 11.02 -6.75
N GLN A 200 13.43 11.43 -5.48
CA GLN A 200 13.73 12.82 -5.11
C GLN A 200 14.92 12.85 -4.14
N PRO A 201 16.06 13.42 -4.54
CA PRO A 201 17.02 13.90 -3.54
C PRO A 201 16.30 14.84 -2.59
N GLU A 202 16.71 14.85 -1.31
CA GLU A 202 16.25 15.83 -0.34
C GLU A 202 16.30 17.22 -0.98
N ALA A 203 15.14 17.85 -1.14
CA ALA A 203 14.98 19.07 -1.90
C ALA A 203 15.72 20.23 -1.23
N THR A 204 16.98 20.43 -1.61
CA THR A 204 17.60 21.75 -1.59
C THR A 204 17.03 22.55 -2.75
N GLY A 205 15.83 23.11 -2.53
CA GLY A 205 15.07 23.91 -3.48
C GLY A 205 13.73 23.29 -3.81
N ARG A 206 12.63 23.96 -3.43
CA ARG A 206 11.28 23.57 -3.87
C ARG A 206 11.19 23.88 -5.36
N GLU A 207 11.22 22.87 -6.22
CA GLU A 207 10.87 23.04 -7.62
C GLU A 207 9.45 23.63 -7.68
N VAL A 208 9.28 24.75 -8.36
CA VAL A 208 7.97 25.41 -8.54
C VAL A 208 7.60 25.28 -10.01
N PHE A 209 6.43 24.71 -10.28
CA PHE A 209 5.85 24.67 -11.61
C PHE A 209 4.85 25.80 -11.78
N GLU A 210 4.94 26.49 -12.91
CA GLU A 210 3.83 27.25 -13.46
C GLU A 210 2.86 26.26 -14.13
N VAL A 211 1.61 26.24 -13.67
CA VAL A 211 0.57 25.34 -14.16
C VAL A 211 -0.33 26.11 -15.12
N ARG A 212 -0.44 25.63 -16.36
CA ARG A 212 -1.35 26.19 -17.36
C ARG A 212 -2.47 25.20 -17.67
N ILE A 213 -3.71 25.72 -17.70
CA ILE A 213 -4.91 24.94 -18.00
C ILE A 213 -5.55 25.50 -19.29
N GLU A 214 -5.61 24.68 -20.33
CA GLU A 214 -6.36 24.96 -21.56
C GLU A 214 -7.78 24.41 -21.43
N ARG A 215 -8.68 25.26 -20.92
CA ARG A 215 -10.05 24.84 -20.58
C ARG A 215 -10.86 24.36 -21.79
N ASP A 216 -10.56 24.84 -23.00
CA ASP A 216 -11.21 24.39 -24.24
C ASP A 216 -10.87 22.93 -24.61
N LEU A 217 -9.75 22.39 -24.12
CA LEU A 217 -9.36 21.00 -24.31
C LEU A 217 -9.90 20.09 -23.18
N CYS A 218 -10.34 20.66 -22.06
CA CYS A 218 -10.69 19.89 -20.88
C CYS A 218 -11.94 19.04 -21.10
N CYS A 219 -11.80 17.71 -20.94
CA CYS A 219 -12.91 16.75 -21.07
C CYS A 219 -13.61 16.41 -19.75
N SER A 220 -13.42 17.22 -18.70
CA SER A 220 -14.08 17.08 -17.38
C SER A 220 -13.90 15.74 -16.66
N SER A 221 -12.80 15.02 -16.92
CA SER A 221 -12.57 13.68 -16.37
C SER A 221 -12.26 13.63 -14.87
N GLY A 222 -11.98 14.76 -14.22
CA GLY A 222 -11.73 14.87 -12.77
C GLY A 222 -10.42 14.23 -12.26
N GLN A 223 -9.56 13.74 -13.16
CA GLN A 223 -8.32 13.05 -12.77
C GLN A 223 -7.36 13.97 -12.01
N CYS A 224 -7.19 15.20 -12.51
CA CYS A 224 -6.35 16.22 -11.87
C CYS A 224 -6.79 16.60 -10.45
N VAL A 225 -8.09 16.72 -10.21
CA VAL A 225 -8.65 17.04 -8.88
C VAL A 225 -8.49 15.86 -7.92
N SER A 226 -8.67 14.64 -8.41
CA SER A 226 -8.47 13.42 -7.61
C SER A 226 -6.99 13.22 -7.24
N THR A 227 -6.08 13.53 -8.16
CA THR A 227 -4.64 13.38 -7.98
C THR A 227 -4.02 14.49 -7.14
N ALA A 228 -4.45 15.74 -7.33
CA ALA A 228 -3.86 16.92 -6.70
C ALA A 228 -4.93 17.92 -6.22
N PRO A 229 -5.77 17.55 -5.22
CA PRO A 229 -6.92 18.36 -4.76
C PRO A 229 -6.51 19.70 -4.11
N GLU A 230 -5.28 19.78 -3.61
CA GLU A 230 -4.69 21.01 -3.07
C GLU A 230 -4.31 22.02 -4.17
N SER A 231 -4.27 21.58 -5.43
CA SER A 231 -3.86 22.39 -6.58
C SER A 231 -5.01 22.67 -7.54
N PHE A 232 -5.88 21.68 -7.75
CA PHE A 232 -6.97 21.74 -8.72
C PHE A 232 -8.34 21.65 -8.06
N GLU A 233 -9.30 22.33 -8.67
CA GLU A 233 -10.70 22.30 -8.30
C GLU A 233 -11.55 22.11 -9.55
N GLN A 234 -12.65 21.37 -9.44
CA GLN A 234 -13.60 21.23 -10.54
C GLN A 234 -14.69 22.30 -10.38
N SER A 235 -14.95 23.06 -11.44
CA SER A 235 -16.01 24.07 -11.41
C SER A 235 -17.38 23.40 -11.32
N ASP A 236 -18.19 23.83 -10.35
CA ASP A 236 -19.58 23.40 -10.22
C ASP A 236 -20.51 23.95 -11.32
N VAL A 237 -20.01 24.90 -12.14
CA VAL A 237 -20.79 25.56 -13.20
C VAL A 237 -20.65 24.84 -14.53
N ASP A 238 -19.42 24.59 -14.95
CA ASP A 238 -19.11 24.03 -16.28
C ASP A 238 -18.42 22.66 -16.24
N GLY A 239 -18.12 22.14 -15.04
CA GLY A 239 -17.44 20.85 -14.85
C GLY A 239 -15.96 20.86 -15.24
N LEU A 240 -15.42 21.98 -15.71
CA LEU A 240 -14.05 22.09 -16.16
C LEU A 240 -13.12 22.33 -14.96
N VAL A 241 -11.88 21.85 -15.09
CA VAL A 241 -10.85 22.08 -14.08
C VAL A 241 -10.49 23.57 -13.99
N THR A 242 -10.22 24.00 -12.77
CA THR A 242 -9.70 25.31 -12.38
C THR A 242 -8.51 25.13 -11.45
N LEU A 243 -7.62 26.12 -11.43
CA LEU A 243 -6.43 26.11 -10.58
C LEU A 243 -6.72 26.90 -9.31
N ARG A 244 -6.35 26.36 -8.15
CA ARG A 244 -6.53 27.05 -6.87
C ARG A 244 -5.57 28.25 -6.77
N PRO A 245 -6.00 29.40 -6.21
CA PRO A 245 -5.15 30.58 -6.09
C PRO A 245 -3.86 30.35 -5.28
N ASP A 246 -3.89 29.44 -4.32
CA ASP A 246 -2.80 29.12 -3.40
C ASP A 246 -1.97 27.89 -3.81
N HIS A 247 -2.18 27.34 -5.01
CA HIS A 247 -1.50 26.14 -5.51
C HIS A 247 0.03 26.25 -5.35
N LEU A 248 0.67 27.38 -5.72
CA LEU A 248 2.13 27.54 -5.58
C LEU A 248 2.67 27.31 -4.16
N THR A 249 1.84 27.55 -3.14
CA THR A 249 2.25 27.38 -1.73
C THR A 249 1.92 26.01 -1.17
N ARG A 250 0.93 25.30 -1.72
CA ARG A 250 0.42 24.02 -1.19
C ARG A 250 0.70 22.81 -2.08
N SER A 251 0.96 23.02 -3.36
CA SER A 251 1.23 21.96 -4.31
C SER A 251 2.55 21.25 -4.02
N ARG A 252 2.52 19.92 -4.14
CA ARG A 252 3.73 19.11 -4.25
C ARG A 252 4.08 18.98 -5.74
N PRO A 253 5.34 19.19 -6.14
CA PRO A 253 5.74 19.12 -7.55
C PRO A 253 5.37 17.79 -8.23
N ALA A 254 5.52 16.68 -7.50
CA ALA A 254 5.16 15.34 -7.99
C ALA A 254 3.66 15.18 -8.27
N ASP A 255 2.79 15.75 -7.43
CA ASP A 255 1.34 15.64 -7.60
C ASP A 255 0.88 16.45 -8.82
N LEU A 256 1.53 17.60 -9.10
CA LEU A 256 1.30 18.39 -10.31
C LEU A 256 1.73 17.62 -11.57
N GLN A 257 2.92 17.02 -11.56
CA GLN A 257 3.44 16.21 -12.66
C GLN A 257 2.50 15.05 -12.98
N LEU A 258 2.10 14.29 -11.97
CA LEU A 258 1.19 13.16 -12.13
C LEU A 258 -0.19 13.61 -12.63
N ALA A 259 -0.71 14.75 -12.14
CA ALA A 259 -1.99 15.30 -12.62
C ALA A 259 -1.95 15.73 -14.10
N ALA A 260 -0.81 16.24 -14.57
CA ALA A 260 -0.59 16.57 -15.98
C ALA A 260 -0.49 15.31 -16.86
N GLU A 261 0.25 14.29 -16.41
CA GLU A 261 0.38 13.00 -17.12
C GLU A 261 -0.96 12.25 -17.24
N LEU A 262 -1.78 12.28 -16.19
CA LEU A 262 -3.09 11.63 -16.17
C LEU A 262 -4.18 12.45 -16.87
N CYS A 263 -3.86 13.60 -17.47
CA CYS A 263 -4.81 14.42 -18.20
C CYS A 263 -5.08 13.80 -19.60
N PRO A 264 -6.25 13.15 -19.83
CA PRO A 264 -6.49 12.41 -21.07
C PRO A 264 -6.64 13.31 -22.30
N SER A 265 -6.90 14.60 -22.08
CA SER A 265 -7.00 15.62 -23.13
C SER A 265 -5.73 16.44 -23.33
N GLY A 266 -4.73 16.29 -22.46
CA GLY A 266 -3.55 17.16 -22.46
C GLY A 266 -3.86 18.62 -22.08
N ALA A 267 -4.99 18.89 -21.44
CA ALA A 267 -5.41 20.24 -21.04
C ALA A 267 -4.53 20.88 -19.95
N ILE A 268 -3.64 20.13 -19.30
CA ILE A 268 -2.78 20.61 -18.21
C ILE A 268 -1.33 20.51 -18.67
N THR A 269 -0.60 21.63 -18.61
CA THR A 269 0.83 21.70 -18.91
C THR A 269 1.59 22.35 -17.77
N LEU A 270 2.85 21.93 -17.58
CA LEU A 270 3.73 22.41 -16.52
C LEU A 270 4.99 23.01 -17.11
N THR A 271 5.40 24.18 -16.60
CA THR A 271 6.70 24.79 -16.94
C THR A 271 7.47 25.04 -15.66
N THR A 272 8.74 24.64 -15.62
CA THR A 272 9.61 24.89 -14.45
C THR A 272 9.93 26.37 -14.33
N VAL A 273 9.69 26.96 -13.16
CA VAL A 273 10.07 28.35 -12.86
C VAL A 273 11.42 28.34 -12.15
N GLN A 274 12.46 28.84 -12.80
CA GLN A 274 13.74 29.11 -12.12
C GLN A 274 13.57 30.34 -11.23
N GLN A 275 13.71 30.18 -9.91
CA GLN A 275 13.83 31.33 -9.00
C GLN A 275 15.24 31.95 -9.18
N GLN A 276 15.29 33.26 -9.43
CA GLN A 276 16.50 34.06 -9.29
C GLN A 276 16.77 34.37 -7.82
#